data_AF-A0A3D4P9N5-F1
#
_entry.id   AF-A0A3D4P9N5-F1
#
_cell.length_a   1.000
_cell.length_b   1.000
_cell.length_c   1.000
_cell.angle_alpha   90.00
_cell.angle_beta   90.00
_cell.angle_gamma   90.00
#
_symmetry.space_group_name_H-M   'P 1'
#
loop_
_entity.id
_entity.type
_entity.pdbx_description
1 polymer ?
#
loop_
_entity_poly.entity_id
_entity_poly.type
_entity_poly.pdbx_seq_one_letter_code
_entity_poly.pdbx_strand_id
1 'polypeptide(L)'
;MRIDQSDHSKIHVSNSLIIFQEAEFIGEAIRCLLVSWQLFENVFIVRELKELNSQLRDTSGPVILLPSEIPTKSIQELILQIRERDSTSRIIIFVQQVSQNCINNLPEEIPEGVINQNDPLEEIFSAFRKVIHGQFYFSKSIENRSLQKPGKRTGKKDRNGLTPRQREVLCKLAEGYTVKEIAEMMKLSAKAIDSQKYRIMKKLNLNDRVRLARFAIREGMIDP
;
A
#
# COMPACT_ATOMS: atom_id res chain seq x y z
N MET A 1 -20.82 -32.78 35.12
CA MET A 1 -20.76 -33.63 33.92
C MET A 1 -21.98 -33.35 33.06
N ARG A 2 -21.84 -32.49 32.05
CA ARG A 2 -22.53 -32.56 30.77
C ARG A 2 -21.82 -31.60 29.83
N ILE A 3 -21.32 -32.20 28.77
CA ILE A 3 -20.57 -31.64 27.66
C ILE A 3 -21.61 -31.00 26.76
N ASP A 4 -21.44 -29.73 26.40
CA ASP A 4 -22.08 -29.18 25.20
C ASP A 4 -20.97 -28.84 24.20
N GLN A 5 -20.75 -29.81 23.31
CA GLN A 5 -20.08 -29.61 22.05
C GLN A 5 -21.01 -28.81 21.17
N SER A 6 -20.60 -27.59 20.80
CA SER A 6 -21.06 -26.97 19.57
C SER A 6 -19.83 -26.60 18.77
N ASP A 7 -19.69 -27.33 17.68
CA ASP A 7 -18.78 -27.19 16.56
C ASP A 7 -18.38 -25.74 16.27
N HIS A 8 -17.13 -25.43 16.60
CA HIS A 8 -16.34 -24.54 15.77
C HIS A 8 -15.40 -25.40 14.94
N SER A 9 -15.90 -25.84 13.79
CA SER A 9 -15.09 -26.19 12.63
C SER A 9 -14.25 -24.98 12.25
N LYS A 10 -13.15 -24.77 12.98
CA LYS A 10 -12.07 -23.89 12.56
C LYS A 10 -11.53 -24.48 11.28
N ILE A 11 -11.93 -23.89 10.16
CA ILE A 11 -11.21 -24.04 8.89
C ILE A 11 -9.76 -23.72 9.23
N HIS A 12 -8.91 -24.74 9.29
CA HIS A 12 -7.47 -24.57 9.34
C HIS A 12 -7.11 -23.90 8.02
N VAL A 13 -7.00 -22.57 8.02
CA VAL A 13 -6.40 -21.86 6.91
C VAL A 13 -4.91 -22.15 7.01
N SER A 14 -4.42 -23.09 6.21
CA SER A 14 -2.99 -23.35 6.07
C SER A 14 -2.29 -22.06 5.66
N ASN A 15 -1.55 -21.45 6.61
CA ASN A 15 -0.82 -20.21 6.36
C ASN A 15 0.24 -20.49 5.31
N SER A 16 -0.03 -20.05 4.08
CA SER A 16 0.88 -20.21 2.95
C SER A 16 1.50 -18.86 2.60
N LEU A 17 2.79 -18.85 2.32
CA LEU A 17 3.53 -17.68 1.88
C LEU A 17 3.97 -17.85 0.43
N ILE A 18 3.75 -16.84 -0.39
CA ILE A 18 4.28 -16.75 -1.75
C ILE A 18 5.28 -15.60 -1.79
N ILE A 19 6.53 -15.88 -2.17
CA ILE A 19 7.60 -14.90 -2.31
C ILE A 19 7.79 -14.62 -3.79
N PHE A 20 7.54 -13.39 -4.23
CA PHE A 20 7.88 -12.94 -5.56
C PHE A 20 9.34 -12.44 -5.57
N GLN A 21 10.23 -13.19 -6.21
CA GLN A 21 11.65 -12.83 -6.28
C GLN A 21 12.31 -13.46 -7.52
N GLU A 22 12.81 -12.61 -8.41
CA GLU A 22 13.48 -13.04 -9.65
C GLU A 22 14.86 -13.66 -9.35
N ALA A 23 15.59 -13.12 -8.36
CA ALA A 23 16.92 -13.60 -8.00
C ALA A 23 16.86 -14.86 -7.11
N GLU A 24 17.21 -16.01 -7.69
CA GLU A 24 17.16 -17.33 -7.05
C GLU A 24 17.80 -17.39 -5.66
N PHE A 25 19.06 -16.95 -5.55
CA PHE A 25 19.78 -16.95 -4.28
C PHE A 25 19.07 -16.12 -3.20
N ILE A 26 18.52 -14.96 -3.57
CA ILE A 26 17.81 -14.07 -2.65
C ILE A 26 16.49 -14.71 -2.21
N GLY A 27 15.75 -15.29 -3.16
CA GLY A 27 14.49 -15.99 -2.86
C GLY A 27 14.70 -17.13 -1.87
N GLU A 28 15.72 -17.96 -2.09
CA GLU A 28 16.06 -19.08 -1.20
C GLU A 28 16.54 -18.60 0.17
N ALA A 29 17.36 -17.55 0.23
CA ALA A 29 17.80 -16.98 1.50
C ALA A 29 16.61 -16.49 2.35
N ILE A 30 15.67 -15.77 1.72
CA ILE A 30 14.43 -15.32 2.39
C ILE A 30 13.60 -16.53 2.84
N ARG A 31 13.41 -17.53 1.97
CA ARG A 31 12.65 -18.74 2.30
C ARG A 31 13.24 -19.47 3.51
N CYS A 32 14.55 -19.70 3.54
CA CYS A 32 15.23 -20.34 4.67
C CYS A 32 14.98 -19.61 5.99
N LEU A 33 15.09 -18.27 5.98
CA LEU A 33 14.79 -17.44 7.15
C LEU A 33 13.32 -17.58 7.58
N LEU A 34 12.38 -17.44 6.65
CA LEU A 34 10.94 -17.44 6.97
C LEU A 34 10.41 -18.82 7.38
N VAL A 35 10.97 -19.91 6.82
CA VAL A 35 10.69 -21.28 7.26
C VAL A 35 11.16 -21.49 8.70
N SER A 36 12.32 -20.96 9.08
CA SER A 36 12.84 -21.08 10.46
C SER A 36 11.91 -20.46 11.52
N TRP A 37 11.07 -19.51 11.11
CA TRP A 37 10.12 -18.82 12.00
C TRP A 37 8.83 -19.61 12.26
N GLN A 38 8.60 -20.71 11.52
CA GLN A 38 7.44 -21.60 11.69
C GLN A 38 6.09 -20.85 11.65
N LEU A 39 6.01 -19.74 10.92
CA LEU A 39 4.77 -18.96 10.73
C LEU A 39 3.89 -19.48 9.59
N PHE A 40 4.49 -20.27 8.69
CA PHE A 40 3.88 -20.75 7.46
C PHE A 40 4.06 -22.26 7.35
N GLU A 41 3.00 -22.95 6.90
CA GLU A 41 3.05 -24.38 6.58
C GLU A 41 3.73 -24.61 5.24
N ASN A 42 3.43 -23.74 4.27
CA ASN A 42 3.98 -23.80 2.93
C ASN A 42 4.60 -22.46 2.55
N VAL A 43 5.80 -22.50 1.96
CA VAL A 43 6.50 -21.31 1.44
C VAL A 43 6.92 -21.58 0.00
N PHE A 44 6.36 -20.81 -0.92
CA PHE A 44 6.60 -20.89 -2.35
C PHE A 44 7.43 -19.69 -2.82
N ILE A 45 8.34 -19.91 -3.76
CA ILE A 45 9.05 -18.85 -4.47
C ILE A 45 8.53 -18.83 -5.90
N VAL A 46 8.17 -17.66 -6.38
CA VAL A 46 7.77 -17.41 -7.77
C VAL A 46 8.67 -16.33 -8.36
N ARG A 47 9.10 -16.53 -9.59
CA ARG A 47 10.07 -15.66 -10.27
C ARG A 47 9.42 -14.79 -11.34
N GLU A 48 8.23 -15.16 -11.79
CA GLU A 48 7.49 -14.42 -12.81
C GLU A 48 5.99 -14.34 -12.51
N LEU A 49 5.32 -13.39 -13.18
CA LEU A 49 3.88 -13.16 -13.01
C LEU A 49 3.05 -14.41 -13.36
N LYS A 50 3.50 -15.22 -14.32
CA LYS A 50 2.79 -16.44 -14.73
C LYS A 50 2.81 -17.50 -13.62
N GLU A 51 3.94 -17.68 -12.96
CA GLU A 51 4.09 -18.57 -11.79
C GLU A 51 3.25 -18.08 -10.62
N LEU A 52 3.32 -16.78 -10.27
CA LEU A 52 2.47 -16.17 -9.24
C LEU A 52 0.99 -16.45 -9.51
N ASN A 53 0.57 -16.22 -10.75
CA ASN A 53 -0.80 -16.45 -11.19
C ASN A 53 -1.24 -17.91 -11.12
N SER A 54 -0.32 -18.86 -11.28
CA SER A 54 -0.62 -20.28 -11.07
C SER A 54 -0.73 -20.60 -9.59
N GLN A 55 0.23 -20.15 -8.79
CA GLN A 55 0.25 -20.41 -7.36
C GLN A 55 -0.99 -19.86 -6.64
N LEU A 56 -1.49 -18.69 -7.05
CA LEU A 56 -2.72 -18.09 -6.53
C LEU A 56 -3.99 -18.88 -6.84
N ARG A 57 -3.99 -19.75 -7.86
CA ARG A 57 -5.12 -20.66 -8.12
C ARG A 57 -5.12 -21.87 -7.20
N ASP A 58 -3.92 -22.31 -6.82
CA ASP A 58 -3.70 -23.53 -6.05
C ASP A 58 -3.62 -23.25 -4.53
N THR A 59 -3.60 -21.98 -4.13
CA THR A 59 -3.44 -21.54 -2.73
C THR A 59 -4.51 -20.52 -2.37
N SER A 60 -5.27 -20.76 -1.30
CA SER A 60 -6.32 -19.85 -0.81
C SER A 60 -5.82 -18.94 0.31
N GLY A 61 -6.08 -17.64 0.20
CA GLY A 61 -5.74 -16.65 1.23
C GLY A 61 -4.24 -16.55 1.60
N PRO A 62 -3.29 -16.70 0.66
CA PRO A 62 -1.88 -16.67 0.99
C PRO A 62 -1.45 -15.29 1.47
N VAL A 63 -0.38 -15.26 2.27
CA VAL A 63 0.44 -14.06 2.42
C VAL A 63 1.36 -13.98 1.20
N ILE A 64 1.47 -12.82 0.58
CA ILE A 64 2.27 -12.59 -0.62
C ILE A 64 3.31 -11.54 -0.30
N LEU A 65 4.58 -11.92 -0.39
CA LEU A 65 5.72 -11.01 -0.25
C LEU A 65 6.13 -10.52 -1.63
N LEU A 66 5.88 -9.25 -1.91
CA LEU A 66 6.23 -8.58 -3.17
C LEU A 66 7.44 -7.67 -2.97
N PRO A 67 8.33 -7.53 -3.97
CA PRO A 67 9.35 -6.51 -3.95
C PRO A 67 8.71 -5.12 -4.12
N SER A 68 9.42 -4.06 -3.72
CA SER A 68 8.94 -2.68 -3.91
C SER A 68 8.93 -2.22 -5.36
N GLU A 69 9.71 -2.87 -6.22
CA GLU A 69 9.86 -2.54 -7.63
C GLU A 69 9.82 -3.82 -8.45
N ILE A 70 9.12 -3.78 -9.58
CA ILE A 70 9.05 -4.88 -10.55
C ILE A 70 9.36 -4.29 -11.93
N PRO A 71 10.29 -4.85 -12.71
CA PRO A 71 10.77 -4.22 -13.95
C PRO A 71 9.68 -4.03 -15.01
N THR A 72 8.74 -4.97 -15.08
CA THR A 72 7.80 -5.12 -16.19
C THR A 72 6.43 -4.52 -15.91
N LYS A 73 6.14 -4.12 -14.67
CA LYS A 73 4.79 -3.76 -14.25
C LYS A 73 4.75 -2.83 -13.05
N SER A 74 3.77 -1.94 -13.02
CA SER A 74 3.48 -1.15 -11.82
C SER A 74 3.02 -2.07 -10.67
N ILE A 75 3.59 -1.86 -9.48
CA ILE A 75 3.20 -2.61 -8.26
C ILE A 75 1.71 -2.45 -7.95
N GLN A 76 1.12 -1.31 -8.31
CA GLN A 76 -0.30 -1.02 -8.12
C GLN A 76 -1.17 -1.91 -9.00
N GLU A 77 -0.80 -2.06 -10.27
CA GLU A 77 -1.52 -2.92 -11.20
C GLU A 77 -1.42 -4.39 -10.79
N LEU A 78 -0.26 -4.80 -10.25
CA LEU A 78 -0.09 -6.16 -9.74
C LEU A 78 -1.01 -6.42 -8.54
N ILE A 79 -1.06 -5.49 -7.57
CA ILE A 79 -1.91 -5.61 -6.39
C ILE A 79 -3.39 -5.71 -6.77
N LEU A 80 -3.85 -4.88 -7.71
CA LEU A 80 -5.21 -4.96 -8.23
C LEU A 80 -5.51 -6.33 -8.84
N GLN A 81 -4.59 -6.85 -9.67
CA GLN A 81 -4.77 -8.17 -10.28
C GLN A 81 -4.78 -9.32 -9.29
N ILE A 82 -3.97 -9.24 -8.23
CA ILE A 82 -3.98 -10.23 -7.15
C ILE A 82 -5.35 -10.19 -6.46
N ARG A 83 -5.86 -9.00 -6.11
CA ARG A 83 -7.14 -8.83 -5.42
C ARG A 83 -8.35 -9.23 -6.25
N GLU A 84 -8.32 -8.99 -7.56
CA GLU A 84 -9.36 -9.46 -8.48
C GLU A 84 -9.47 -11.00 -8.50
N ARG A 85 -8.37 -11.71 -8.23
CA ARG A 85 -8.32 -13.17 -8.21
C ARG A 85 -8.58 -13.76 -6.83
N ASP A 86 -7.95 -13.17 -5.82
CA ASP A 86 -8.09 -13.59 -4.43
C ASP A 86 -8.15 -12.37 -3.52
N SER A 87 -9.38 -11.99 -3.15
CA SER A 87 -9.65 -10.91 -2.21
C SER A 87 -9.34 -11.26 -0.75
N THR A 88 -9.02 -12.53 -0.45
CA THR A 88 -8.64 -13.01 0.89
C THR A 88 -7.12 -13.06 1.09
N SER A 89 -6.36 -12.90 0.01
CA SER A 89 -4.91 -12.81 0.06
C SER A 89 -4.45 -11.57 0.84
N ARG A 90 -3.30 -11.69 1.51
CA ARG A 90 -2.68 -10.58 2.26
C ARG A 90 -1.36 -10.24 1.61
N ILE A 91 -1.10 -8.95 1.40
CA ILE A 91 0.04 -8.48 0.63
C ILE A 91 1.01 -7.74 1.55
N ILE A 92 2.28 -8.11 1.45
CA ILE A 92 3.40 -7.45 2.11
C ILE A 92 4.34 -6.94 1.02
N ILE A 93 4.62 -5.64 1.03
CA ILE A 93 5.67 -5.05 0.19
C ILE A 93 6.98 -5.03 0.98
N PHE A 94 8.02 -5.62 0.41
CA PHE A 94 9.37 -5.71 0.98
C PHE A 94 10.29 -4.70 0.30
N VAL A 95 10.50 -3.56 0.96
CA VAL A 95 11.17 -2.38 0.44
C VAL A 95 12.66 -2.41 0.80
N GLN A 96 13.54 -2.46 -0.20
CA GLN A 96 14.99 -2.46 0.05
C GLN A 96 15.51 -1.07 0.44
N GLN A 97 15.00 -0.02 -0.20
CA GLN A 97 15.40 1.37 0.03
C GLN A 97 14.14 2.21 0.18
N VAL A 98 13.94 2.82 1.33
CA VAL A 98 12.77 3.68 1.58
C VAL A 98 12.98 5.03 0.90
N SER A 99 12.70 5.17 -0.39
CA SER A 99 12.76 6.47 -1.08
C SER A 99 11.43 7.22 -1.01
N GLN A 100 11.44 8.54 -1.24
CA GLN A 100 10.20 9.32 -1.34
C GLN A 100 9.31 8.82 -2.49
N ASN A 101 9.92 8.35 -3.58
CA ASN A 101 9.23 7.73 -4.71
C ASN A 101 8.58 6.40 -4.31
N CYS A 102 9.24 5.57 -3.49
CA CYS A 102 8.63 4.33 -2.98
C CYS A 102 7.36 4.62 -2.18
N ILE A 103 7.38 5.64 -1.30
CA ILE A 103 6.21 6.03 -0.49
C ILE A 103 5.09 6.59 -1.39
N ASN A 104 5.44 7.43 -2.37
CA ASN A 104 4.48 8.04 -3.29
C ASN A 104 3.87 7.04 -4.28
N ASN A 105 4.57 5.93 -4.57
CA ASN A 105 4.14 4.89 -5.51
C ASN A 105 3.36 3.75 -4.83
N LEU A 106 3.24 3.75 -3.49
CA LEU A 106 2.37 2.79 -2.80
C LEU A 106 0.93 2.92 -3.32
N PRO A 107 0.24 1.81 -3.61
CA PRO A 107 -1.12 1.86 -4.14
C PRO A 107 -2.09 2.56 -3.18
N GLU A 108 -3.11 3.22 -3.74
CA GLU A 108 -4.25 3.76 -2.97
C GLU A 108 -4.97 2.65 -2.17
N GLU A 109 -4.91 1.44 -2.70
CA GLU A 109 -5.30 0.19 -2.08
C GLU A 109 -4.14 -0.35 -1.23
N ILE A 110 -4.10 0.08 0.02
CA ILE A 110 -2.98 -0.13 0.93
C ILE A 110 -2.78 -1.64 1.18
N PRO A 111 -1.57 -2.19 0.97
CA PRO A 111 -1.24 -3.57 1.35
C PRO A 111 -1.24 -3.72 2.87
N GLU A 112 -1.50 -4.92 3.35
CA GLU A 112 -1.53 -5.24 4.78
C GLU A 112 -0.15 -5.01 5.43
N GLY A 113 0.94 -5.13 4.68
CA GLY A 113 2.29 -4.87 5.16
C GLY A 113 3.12 -4.01 4.23
N VAL A 114 3.89 -3.08 4.79
CA VAL A 114 5.07 -2.48 4.12
C VAL A 114 6.25 -2.56 5.06
N ILE A 115 7.21 -3.40 4.71
CA ILE A 115 8.37 -3.74 5.52
C ILE A 115 9.64 -3.26 4.82
N ASN A 116 10.52 -2.58 5.55
CA ASN A 116 11.87 -2.30 5.08
C ASN A 116 12.78 -3.52 5.31
N GLN A 117 13.48 -3.96 4.27
CA GLN A 117 14.37 -5.13 4.31
C GLN A 117 15.54 -4.97 5.28
N ASN A 118 15.88 -3.73 5.63
CA ASN A 118 16.97 -3.42 6.55
C ASN A 118 16.51 -3.24 8.00
N ASP A 119 15.21 -3.40 8.28
CA ASP A 119 14.75 -3.37 9.67
C ASP A 119 15.29 -4.61 10.44
N PRO A 120 15.44 -4.52 11.78
CA PRO A 120 15.87 -5.66 12.59
C PRO A 120 14.98 -6.89 12.37
N LEU A 121 15.57 -8.09 12.38
CA LEU A 121 14.86 -9.34 12.12
C LEU A 121 13.65 -9.54 13.06
N GLU A 122 13.75 -9.11 14.31
CA GLU A 122 12.65 -9.15 15.28
C GLU A 122 11.45 -8.26 14.87
N GLU A 123 11.72 -7.10 14.27
CA GLU A 123 10.67 -6.21 13.75
C GLU A 123 10.03 -6.81 12.49
N ILE A 124 10.82 -7.39 11.59
CA ILE A 124 10.33 -8.10 10.41
C ILE A 124 9.45 -9.29 10.84
N PHE A 125 9.91 -10.11 11.80
CA PHE A 125 9.12 -11.20 12.37
C PHE A 125 7.80 -10.71 12.96
N SER A 126 7.83 -9.63 13.75
CA SER A 126 6.62 -9.03 14.30
C SER A 126 5.66 -8.55 13.20
N ALA A 127 6.19 -8.03 12.09
CA ALA A 127 5.39 -7.57 10.97
C ALA A 127 4.63 -8.72 10.31
N PHE A 128 5.31 -9.83 10.01
CA PHE A 128 4.67 -11.02 9.46
C PHE A 128 3.60 -11.57 10.40
N ARG A 129 3.88 -11.66 11.71
CA ARG A 129 2.84 -12.09 12.68
C ARG A 129 1.61 -11.20 12.64
N LYS A 130 1.78 -9.87 12.62
CA LYS A 130 0.65 -8.93 12.55
C LYS A 130 -0.18 -9.12 11.29
N VAL A 131 0.47 -9.20 10.13
CA VAL A 131 -0.21 -9.39 8.84
C VAL A 131 -0.99 -10.69 8.79
N ILE A 132 -0.40 -11.81 9.24
CA ILE A 132 -1.09 -13.11 9.31
C ILE A 132 -2.38 -13.02 10.14
N HIS A 133 -2.37 -12.25 11.23
CA HIS A 133 -3.55 -12.04 12.09
C HIS A 133 -4.50 -10.95 11.57
N GLY A 134 -4.34 -10.51 10.31
CA GLY A 134 -5.19 -9.50 9.67
C GLY A 134 -4.93 -8.07 10.14
N GLN A 135 -3.80 -7.82 10.81
CA GLN A 135 -3.40 -6.48 11.23
C GLN A 135 -2.48 -5.84 10.21
N PHE A 136 -2.60 -4.52 10.06
CA PHE A 136 -1.69 -3.76 9.22
C PHE A 136 -0.32 -3.54 9.90
N TYR A 137 0.76 -3.55 9.11
CA TYR A 137 2.10 -3.18 9.57
C TYR A 137 2.81 -2.24 8.62
N PHE A 138 3.44 -1.20 9.18
CA PHE A 138 4.33 -0.31 8.45
C PHE A 138 5.62 -0.16 9.24
N SER A 139 6.76 -0.37 8.58
CA SER A 139 8.08 -0.15 9.17
C SER A 139 8.26 1.27 9.69
N LYS A 140 8.83 1.44 10.89
CA LYS A 140 9.12 2.75 11.52
C LYS A 140 9.96 3.66 10.63
N SER A 141 10.90 3.11 9.88
CA SER A 141 11.71 3.80 8.88
C SER A 141 10.87 4.45 7.77
N ILE A 142 9.75 3.81 7.40
CA ILE A 142 8.75 4.30 6.43
C ILE A 142 7.78 5.27 7.11
N GLU A 143 7.39 4.97 8.36
CA GLU A 143 6.59 5.89 9.17
C GLU A 143 7.32 7.24 9.34
N ASN A 144 8.57 7.24 9.79
CA ASN A 144 9.34 8.44 10.12
C ASN A 144 9.64 9.32 8.90
N ARG A 145 9.82 8.75 7.70
CA ARG A 145 9.94 9.53 6.45
C ARG A 145 8.60 10.06 5.94
N SER A 146 7.50 9.38 6.27
CA SER A 146 6.14 9.90 6.10
C SER A 146 5.80 10.99 7.14
N LEU A 147 6.48 10.98 8.30
CA LEU A 147 6.30 11.90 9.44
C LEU A 147 7.21 13.15 9.43
N GLN A 148 8.16 13.25 8.52
CA GLN A 148 8.80 14.53 8.16
C GLN A 148 7.94 15.38 7.19
N LYS A 149 6.69 14.97 6.96
CA LYS A 149 5.59 15.90 6.71
C LYS A 149 4.87 16.13 8.04
N PRO A 150 4.58 17.37 8.45
CA PRO A 150 3.75 17.60 9.62
C PRO A 150 2.35 17.00 9.35
N GLY A 151 2.02 15.91 10.03
CA GLY A 151 0.66 15.37 10.11
C GLY A 151 0.55 13.86 10.03
N LYS A 152 0.68 13.18 11.18
CA LYS A 152 0.39 11.76 11.41
C LYS A 152 -0.96 11.30 10.85
N ARG A 153 -0.89 10.23 10.05
CA ARG A 153 -1.55 8.93 10.30
C ARG A 153 -2.77 8.97 11.21
N THR A 154 -3.93 9.02 10.59
CA THR A 154 -5.09 8.18 10.93
C THR A 154 -5.91 8.04 9.65
N GLY A 155 -6.67 6.96 9.51
CA GLY A 155 -7.78 6.88 8.56
C GLY A 155 -8.92 7.88 8.88
N LYS A 156 -8.58 9.12 9.20
CA LYS A 156 -9.49 10.25 9.18
C LYS A 156 -9.07 11.11 8.01
N LYS A 157 -10.04 11.35 7.13
CA LYS A 157 -10.19 12.63 6.44
C LYS A 157 -9.44 13.72 7.20
N ASP A 158 -8.59 14.46 6.50
CA ASP A 158 -7.98 15.70 7.02
C ASP A 158 -9.08 16.57 7.67
N ARG A 159 -8.76 17.58 8.51
CA ARG A 159 -9.79 18.46 9.12
C ARG A 159 -10.80 19.03 8.08
N ASN A 160 -10.35 19.10 6.83
CA ASN A 160 -11.07 19.62 5.67
C ASN A 160 -11.67 18.53 4.75
N GLY A 161 -11.62 17.25 5.15
CA GLY A 161 -12.26 16.16 4.43
C GLY A 161 -11.45 15.56 3.27
N LEU A 162 -10.37 16.19 2.82
CA LEU A 162 -9.70 15.88 1.55
C LEU A 162 -8.89 14.58 1.60
N THR A 163 -8.86 13.85 0.49
CA THR A 163 -7.93 12.74 0.29
C THR A 163 -6.56 13.27 -0.14
N PRO A 164 -5.47 12.49 0.00
CA PRO A 164 -4.13 12.91 -0.41
C PRO A 164 -4.07 13.36 -1.88
N ARG A 165 -4.76 12.65 -2.78
CA ARG A 165 -4.83 13.00 -4.21
C ARG A 165 -5.64 14.28 -4.47
N GLN A 166 -6.70 14.51 -3.69
CA GLN A 166 -7.42 15.77 -3.70
C GLN A 166 -6.54 16.93 -3.21
N ARG A 167 -5.67 16.67 -2.24
CA ARG A 167 -4.72 17.67 -1.72
C ARG A 167 -3.63 17.99 -2.75
N GLU A 168 -3.11 17.00 -3.46
CA GLU A 168 -2.14 17.22 -4.53
C GLU A 168 -2.73 18.06 -5.68
N VAL A 169 -3.93 17.72 -6.15
CA VAL A 169 -4.63 18.53 -7.16
C VAL A 169 -4.90 19.94 -6.64
N LEU A 170 -5.26 20.10 -5.36
CA LEU A 170 -5.45 21.41 -4.73
C LEU A 170 -4.15 22.23 -4.70
N CYS A 171 -3.01 21.64 -4.33
CA CYS A 171 -1.72 22.35 -4.29
C CYS A 171 -1.35 22.86 -5.67
N LYS A 172 -1.43 22.02 -6.70
CA LYS A 172 -1.13 22.44 -8.07
C LYS A 172 -2.10 23.50 -8.60
N LEU A 173 -3.39 23.40 -8.25
CA LEU A 173 -4.37 24.44 -8.57
C LEU A 173 -4.06 25.76 -7.86
N ALA A 174 -3.55 25.71 -6.63
CA ALA A 174 -3.18 26.86 -5.81
C ALA A 174 -1.86 27.51 -6.27
N GLU A 175 -0.92 26.72 -6.80
CA GLU A 175 0.31 27.16 -7.47
C GLU A 175 0.08 27.78 -8.85
N GLY A 176 -1.17 27.74 -9.34
CA GLY A 176 -1.58 28.41 -10.58
C GLY A 176 -1.67 27.50 -11.81
N TYR A 177 -1.38 26.20 -11.68
CA TYR A 177 -1.46 25.28 -12.82
C TYR A 177 -2.90 25.11 -13.33
N THR A 178 -3.01 24.99 -14.65
CA THR A 178 -4.27 24.70 -15.34
C THR A 178 -4.64 23.23 -15.23
N VAL A 179 -5.92 22.93 -15.44
CA VAL A 179 -6.44 21.54 -15.42
C VAL A 179 -5.71 20.65 -16.45
N LYS A 180 -5.30 21.22 -17.58
CA LYS A 180 -4.56 20.49 -18.63
C LYS A 180 -3.13 20.18 -18.20
N GLU A 181 -2.42 21.16 -17.65
CA GLU A 181 -1.05 20.96 -17.14
C GLU A 181 -1.04 19.95 -15.98
N ILE A 182 -2.00 20.04 -15.05
CA ILE A 182 -2.12 19.08 -13.96
C ILE A 182 -2.41 17.68 -14.49
N ALA A 183 -3.28 17.56 -15.50
CA ALA A 183 -3.60 16.30 -16.13
C ALA A 183 -2.37 15.65 -16.78
N GLU A 184 -1.57 16.43 -17.50
CA GLU A 184 -0.30 15.98 -18.07
C GLU A 184 0.70 15.58 -16.99
N MET A 185 0.90 16.41 -15.97
CA MET A 185 1.82 16.11 -14.86
C MET A 185 1.44 14.86 -14.06
N MET A 186 0.14 14.59 -13.93
CA MET A 186 -0.39 13.45 -13.17
C MET A 186 -0.72 12.24 -14.05
N LYS A 187 -0.47 12.30 -15.36
CA LYS A 187 -0.84 11.28 -16.36
C LYS A 187 -2.32 10.86 -16.28
N LEU A 188 -3.21 11.83 -16.08
CA LEU A 188 -4.66 11.66 -16.00
C LEU A 188 -5.35 12.42 -17.14
N SER A 189 -6.63 12.14 -17.38
CA SER A 189 -7.40 12.94 -18.33
C SER A 189 -7.77 14.30 -17.73
N ALA A 190 -7.85 15.33 -18.58
CA ALA A 190 -8.34 16.66 -18.17
C ALA A 190 -9.73 16.58 -17.52
N LYS A 191 -10.60 15.68 -18.00
CA LYS A 191 -11.92 15.40 -17.41
C LYS A 191 -11.84 14.85 -15.99
N ALA A 192 -10.86 13.98 -15.70
CA ALA A 192 -10.65 13.45 -14.35
C ALA A 192 -10.17 14.52 -13.38
N ILE A 193 -9.23 15.39 -13.80
CA ILE A 193 -8.76 16.53 -12.99
C ILE A 193 -9.87 17.56 -12.77
N ASP A 194 -10.69 17.84 -13.77
CA ASP A 194 -11.81 18.78 -13.63
C ASP A 194 -12.89 18.25 -12.66
N SER A 195 -13.17 16.95 -12.71
CA SER A 195 -14.05 16.27 -11.74
C SER A 195 -13.48 16.30 -10.31
N GLN A 196 -12.16 16.10 -10.16
CA GLN A 196 -11.48 16.23 -8.86
C GLN A 196 -11.56 17.67 -8.34
N LYS A 197 -11.26 18.68 -9.18
CA LYS A 197 -11.40 20.11 -8.86
C LYS A 197 -12.81 20.43 -8.36
N TYR A 198 -13.85 20.00 -9.07
CA TYR A 198 -15.24 20.21 -8.65
C TYR A 198 -15.51 19.62 -7.25
N ARG A 199 -15.07 18.38 -7.01
CA ARG A 199 -15.25 17.70 -5.71
C ARG A 199 -14.48 18.38 -4.59
N ILE A 200 -13.27 18.87 -4.84
CA ILE A 200 -12.45 19.64 -3.89
C ILE A 200 -13.16 20.94 -3.50
N MET A 201 -13.54 21.74 -4.51
CA MET A 201 -14.22 23.03 -4.32
C MET A 201 -15.54 22.87 -3.55
N LYS A 202 -16.35 21.87 -3.93
CA LYS A 202 -17.60 21.55 -3.23
C LYS A 202 -17.37 21.10 -1.78
N LYS A 203 -16.34 20.30 -1.51
CA LYS A 203 -16.03 19.78 -0.18
C LYS A 203 -15.51 20.87 0.77
N LEU A 204 -14.79 21.86 0.24
CA LEU A 204 -14.24 22.98 1.00
C LEU A 204 -15.19 24.20 1.05
N ASN A 205 -16.34 24.12 0.40
CA ASN A 205 -17.25 25.24 0.19
C ASN A 205 -16.56 26.48 -0.41
N LEU A 206 -15.65 26.22 -1.36
CA LEU A 206 -14.91 27.25 -2.08
C LEU A 206 -15.47 27.38 -3.50
N ASN A 207 -15.56 28.61 -3.97
CA ASN A 207 -16.17 28.96 -5.26
C ASN A 207 -15.23 29.74 -6.18
N ASP A 208 -14.01 30.07 -5.71
CA ASP A 208 -13.02 30.78 -6.51
C ASP A 208 -11.59 30.31 -6.24
N ARG A 209 -10.74 30.38 -7.28
CA ARG A 209 -9.32 30.01 -7.27
C ARG A 209 -8.51 30.83 -6.28
N VAL A 210 -8.81 32.12 -6.12
CA VAL A 210 -8.10 32.98 -5.15
C VAL A 210 -8.31 32.48 -3.73
N ARG A 211 -9.52 32.03 -3.39
CA ARG A 211 -9.84 31.47 -2.07
C ARG A 211 -9.18 30.12 -1.86
N LEU A 212 -9.06 29.31 -2.92
CA LEU A 212 -8.34 28.04 -2.89
C LEU A 212 -6.83 28.23 -2.64
N ALA A 213 -6.20 29.23 -3.26
CA ALA A 213 -4.79 29.56 -3.01
C ALA A 213 -4.55 30.05 -1.57
N ARG A 214 -5.38 30.98 -1.08
CA ARG A 214 -5.30 31.44 0.33
C ARG A 214 -5.52 30.31 1.33
N PHE A 215 -6.42 29.39 1.01
CA PHE A 215 -6.64 28.19 1.81
C PHE A 215 -5.39 27.31 1.84
N ALA A 216 -4.77 27.04 0.68
CA ALA A 216 -3.58 26.21 0.59
C ALA A 216 -2.39 26.79 1.39
N ILE A 217 -2.18 28.11 1.32
CA ILE A 217 -1.15 28.81 2.11
C ILE A 217 -1.44 28.73 3.61
N ARG A 218 -2.69 29.03 4.02
CA ARG A 218 -3.09 29.02 5.44
C ARG A 218 -2.91 27.64 6.09
N GLU A 219 -3.17 26.58 5.34
CA GLU A 219 -3.04 25.19 5.79
C GLU A 219 -1.61 24.65 5.61
N GLY A 220 -0.64 25.50 5.22
CA GLY A 220 0.78 25.12 5.05
C GLY A 220 1.00 24.08 3.95
N MET A 221 0.17 24.10 2.90
CA MET A 221 0.26 23.15 1.78
C MET A 221 1.24 23.64 0.70
N ILE A 222 1.34 24.95 0.54
CA ILE A 222 2.24 25.65 -0.39
C ILE A 222 2.74 26.92 0.30
N ASP A 223 3.91 27.42 -0.11
CA ASP A 223 4.46 28.67 0.40
C ASP A 223 3.90 29.90 -0.35
N PRO A 224 3.83 31.09 0.29
CA PRO A 224 3.24 32.31 -0.29
C PRO A 224 3.94 32.88 -1.52
#